data_AF-A0A183KZV9-F1
#
_entry.id   AF-A0A183KZV9-F1
#
_cell.length_a   1.000
_cell.length_b   1.000
_cell.length_c   1.000
_cell.angle_alpha   90.00
_cell.angle_beta   90.00
_cell.angle_gamma   90.00
#
_symmetry.space_group_name_H-M   'P 1'
#
loop_
_entity.id
_entity.type
_entity.pdbx_description
1 polymer ?
#
loop_
_entity_poly.entity_id
_entity_poly.type
_entity_poly.pdbx_seq_one_letter_code
_entity_poly.pdbx_strand_id
1 'polypeptide(L)'
;MEDVRTRRGADITSDHHLVMANLKNKLKKNWTIGQTALQRFNTSFLRDINKINEFKIALNNRFQALQDLLKEEVTTMEDKWKDIKEALTSTYQ
;
A
#
# COMPACT_ATOMS: atom_id res chain seq x y z
N MET A 1 -24.26 58.91 30.89
CA MET A 1 -23.04 58.39 30.24
C MET A 1 -23.16 56.88 30.25
N GLU A 2 -23.36 56.28 29.08
CA GLU A 2 -23.52 54.83 28.94
C GLU A 2 -22.16 54.16 28.79
N ASP A 3 -21.98 53.10 29.57
CA ASP A 3 -20.77 52.28 29.62
C ASP A 3 -20.76 51.29 28.46
N VAL A 4 -19.86 51.51 27.50
CA VAL A 4 -19.74 50.70 26.28
C VAL A 4 -18.77 49.55 26.53
N ARG A 5 -19.30 48.32 26.65
CA ARG A 5 -18.50 47.09 26.75
C ARG A 5 -18.00 46.62 25.38
N THR A 6 -16.69 46.75 25.13
CA THR A 6 -16.03 46.18 23.96
C THR A 6 -15.76 44.67 24.15
N ARG A 7 -16.53 43.83 23.46
CA ARG A 7 -16.26 42.38 23.38
C ARG A 7 -15.02 42.13 22.50
N ARG A 8 -13.94 41.61 23.08
CA ARG A 8 -12.76 41.12 22.33
C ARG A 8 -13.17 39.88 21.54
N GLY A 9 -13.17 39.98 20.21
CA GLY A 9 -13.31 38.82 19.32
C GLY A 9 -12.07 37.93 19.42
N ALA A 10 -12.26 36.61 19.41
CA ALA A 10 -11.16 35.65 19.32
C ALA A 10 -10.46 35.82 17.97
N ASP A 11 -9.15 36.00 17.99
CA ASP A 11 -8.32 36.19 16.79
C ASP A 11 -8.15 34.86 16.05
N ILE A 12 -8.88 34.71 14.95
CA ILE A 12 -8.87 33.56 14.03
C ILE A 12 -7.44 33.23 13.56
N THR A 13 -6.55 34.24 13.54
CA THR A 13 -5.15 34.11 13.15
C THR A 13 -4.37 33.21 14.12
N SER A 14 -4.66 33.24 15.42
CA SER A 14 -3.94 32.44 16.43
C SER A 14 -4.29 30.95 16.34
N ASP A 15 -5.57 30.63 16.15
CA ASP A 15 -6.05 29.25 15.99
C ASP A 15 -5.46 28.58 14.75
N HIS A 16 -5.31 29.33 13.65
CA HIS A 16 -4.66 28.81 12.45
C HIS A 16 -3.19 28.43 12.70
N HIS A 17 -2.42 29.28 13.39
CA HIS A 17 -1.03 28.97 13.76
C HIS A 17 -0.95 27.75 14.70
N LEU A 18 -1.89 27.62 15.64
CA LEU A 18 -1.94 26.49 16.56
C LEU A 18 -2.21 25.16 15.83
N VAL A 19 -3.16 25.15 14.89
CA VAL A 19 -3.46 23.98 14.06
C VAL A 19 -2.25 23.57 13.22
N MET A 20 -1.54 24.54 12.62
CA MET A 20 -0.32 24.26 11.85
C MET A 20 0.81 23.69 12.72
N ALA A 21 1.04 24.26 13.91
CA ALA A 21 2.04 23.77 14.85
C ALA A 21 1.72 22.34 15.31
N ASN A 22 0.44 22.05 15.60
CA ASN A 22 -0.02 20.73 16.01
C ASN A 22 0.15 19.69 14.89
N LEU A 23 -0.24 20.04 13.65
CA LEU A 23 -0.05 19.18 12.49
C LEU A 23 1.44 18.86 12.25
N LYS A 24 2.31 19.87 12.29
CA LYS A 24 3.76 19.71 12.16
C LYS A 24 4.34 18.79 13.23
N ASN A 25 3.87 18.90 14.47
CA ASN A 25 4.30 18.04 15.56
C ASN A 25 3.83 16.59 15.39
N LYS A 26 2.59 16.36 14.93
CA LYS A 26 2.09 15.02 14.63
C LYS A 26 2.86 14.35 13.50
N LEU A 27 3.15 15.09 12.42
CA LEU A 27 3.95 14.59 11.31
C LEU A 27 5.37 14.21 11.74
N LYS A 28 6.05 15.05 12.54
CA LYS A 28 7.39 14.73 13.06
C LYS A 28 7.39 13.49 13.95
N LYS A 29 6.41 13.35 14.85
CA LYS A 29 6.27 12.16 15.70
C LYS A 29 6.09 10.88 14.87
N ASN A 30 5.20 10.92 13.89
CA ASN A 30 4.95 9.78 13.01
C ASN A 30 6.16 9.45 12.13
N TRP A 31 6.90 10.46 11.67
CA TRP A 31 8.15 10.27 10.93
C TRP A 31 9.21 9.56 11.79
N THR A 32 9.43 10.03 13.02
CA THR A 32 10.38 9.38 13.94
C THR A 32 9.95 7.96 14.29
N ILE A 33 8.65 7.72 14.55
CA ILE A 33 8.12 6.37 14.79
C ILE A 33 8.29 5.48 13.57
N GLY A 34 8.00 5.97 12.36
CA GLY A 34 8.21 5.23 11.11
C GLY A 34 9.68 4.91 10.86
N GLN A 35 10.60 5.82 11.24
CA GLN A 35 12.04 5.60 11.15
C GLN A 35 12.56 4.59 12.18
N THR A 36 12.00 4.58 13.40
CA THR A 36 12.29 3.58 14.44
C THR A 36 11.67 2.21 14.13
N ALA A 37 10.47 2.20 13.53
CA ALA A 37 9.74 0.99 13.11
C ALA A 37 10.29 0.40 11.80
N LEU A 38 11.10 1.16 11.05
CA LEU A 38 11.93 0.63 9.97
C LEU A 38 13.06 -0.21 10.59
N GLN A 39 12.69 -1.37 11.14
CA GLN A 39 13.64 -2.36 11.57
C GLN A 39 14.47 -2.72 10.35
N ARG A 40 15.72 -2.24 10.30
CA ARG A 40 16.66 -2.63 9.28
C ARG A 40 16.86 -4.13 9.45
N PHE A 41 16.26 -4.92 8.58
CA PHE A 41 16.60 -6.33 8.46
C PHE A 41 18.11 -6.42 8.29
N ASN A 42 18.77 -7.26 9.08
CA ASN A 42 20.20 -7.46 8.98
C ASN A 42 20.51 -8.00 7.58
N THR A 43 20.95 -7.12 6.67
CA THR A 43 21.35 -7.45 5.30
C THR A 43 22.70 -8.16 5.24
N SER A 44 23.25 -8.59 6.38
CA SER A 44 24.46 -9.41 6.43
C SER A 44 24.33 -10.68 5.59
N PHE A 45 23.12 -11.24 5.49
CA PHE A 45 22.82 -12.39 4.63
C PHE A 45 23.05 -12.10 3.13
N LEU A 46 22.87 -10.83 2.71
CA LEU A 46 23.06 -10.38 1.33
C LEU A 46 24.47 -9.88 1.05
N ARG A 47 25.43 -10.00 1.99
CA ARG A 47 26.85 -9.71 1.70
C ARG A 47 27.57 -10.85 1.01
N ASP A 48 27.04 -12.06 1.13
CA ASP A 48 27.60 -13.25 0.49
C ASP A 48 27.06 -13.38 -0.93
N ILE A 49 27.97 -13.31 -1.91
CA ILE A 49 27.67 -13.39 -3.34
C ILE A 49 27.00 -14.74 -3.69
N ASN A 50 27.41 -15.83 -3.03
CA ASN A 50 26.82 -17.15 -3.26
C ASN A 50 25.36 -17.17 -2.79
N LYS A 51 25.09 -16.62 -1.60
CA LYS A 51 23.71 -16.51 -1.07
C LYS A 51 22.81 -15.62 -1.91
N ILE A 52 23.35 -14.54 -2.48
CA ILE A 52 22.58 -13.70 -3.42
C ILE A 52 22.19 -14.50 -4.66
N ASN A 53 23.10 -15.29 -5.23
CA ASN A 53 22.80 -16.09 -6.41
C ASN A 53 21.80 -17.21 -6.12
N GLU A 54 21.94 -17.90 -5.00
CA GLU A 54 20.95 -18.88 -4.53
C GLU A 54 19.58 -18.26 -4.34
N PHE A 55 19.52 -17.09 -3.68
CA PHE A 55 18.27 -16.35 -3.50
C PHE A 55 17.63 -15.94 -4.83
N LYS A 56 18.43 -15.45 -5.78
CA LYS A 56 17.94 -15.10 -7.14
C LYS A 56 17.35 -16.31 -7.86
N ILE A 57 18.03 -17.46 -7.80
CA ILE A 57 17.54 -18.70 -8.43
C ILE A 57 16.24 -19.15 -7.76
N ALA A 58 16.20 -19.22 -6.43
CA ALA A 58 15.01 -19.62 -5.69
C ALA A 58 13.82 -18.69 -5.97
N LEU A 59 14.07 -17.38 -6.07
CA LEU A 59 13.06 -16.39 -6.40
C LEU A 59 12.52 -16.58 -7.83
N ASN A 60 13.42 -16.71 -8.81
CA ASN A 60 13.02 -16.94 -10.20
C ASN A 60 12.21 -18.21 -10.36
N ASN A 61 12.62 -19.30 -9.73
CA ASN A 61 11.90 -20.58 -9.79
C ASN A 61 10.48 -20.45 -9.21
N ARG A 62 10.32 -19.75 -8.08
CA ARG A 62 8.99 -19.50 -7.49
C ARG A 62 8.13 -18.61 -8.39
N PHE A 63 8.72 -17.58 -8.98
CA PHE A 63 7.99 -16.70 -9.90
C PHE A 63 7.55 -17.45 -11.16
N GLN A 64 8.39 -18.33 -11.69
CA GLN A 64 8.03 -19.19 -12.82
C GLN A 64 6.86 -20.12 -12.46
N ALA A 65 6.91 -20.79 -11.31
CA ALA A 65 5.82 -21.64 -10.86
C ALA A 65 4.49 -20.86 -10.69
N LEU A 66 4.55 -19.61 -10.25
CA LEU A 66 3.37 -18.73 -10.18
C LEU A 66 2.84 -18.34 -11.57
N GLN A 67 3.73 -18.07 -12.53
CA GLN A 67 3.32 -17.79 -13.91
C GLN A 67 2.66 -19.02 -14.56
N ASP A 68 3.20 -20.20 -14.31
CA ASP A 68 2.65 -21.44 -14.85
C ASP A 68 1.28 -21.76 -14.23
N LEU A 69 1.13 -21.57 -12.91
CA LEU A 69 -0.17 -21.68 -12.24
C LEU A 69 -1.20 -20.70 -12.81
N LEU A 70 -0.81 -19.46 -13.08
CA LEU A 70 -1.71 -18.46 -13.65
C LEU A 70 -2.12 -18.81 -15.08
N LYS A 71 -1.22 -19.37 -15.90
CA LYS A 71 -1.57 -19.85 -17.24
C LYS A 71 -2.55 -21.00 -17.19
N GLU A 72 -2.33 -21.98 -16.30
CA GLU A 72 -3.28 -23.07 -16.08
C GLU A 72 -4.65 -22.53 -15.71
N GLU A 73 -4.73 -21.65 -14.71
CA GLU A 73 -6.00 -21.04 -14.29
C GLU A 73 -6.71 -20.30 -15.44
N VAL A 74 -5.98 -19.49 -16.20
CA VAL A 74 -6.51 -18.77 -17.37
C VAL A 74 -7.08 -19.75 -18.41
N THR A 75 -6.35 -20.82 -18.75
CA THR A 75 -6.85 -21.83 -19.70
C THR A 75 -8.13 -22.52 -19.19
N THR A 76 -8.20 -22.85 -17.89
CA THR A 76 -9.43 -23.43 -17.33
C THR A 76 -10.62 -22.47 -17.35
N MET A 77 -10.37 -21.17 -17.20
CA MET A 77 -11.41 -20.15 -17.25
C MET A 77 -11.91 -19.95 -18.69
N GLU A 78 -11.02 -20.01 -19.66
CA GLU A 78 -11.34 -19.93 -21.09
C GLU A 78 -12.19 -21.12 -21.54
N ASP A 79 -11.86 -22.33 -21.10
CA ASP A 79 -12.68 -23.53 -21.37
C ASP A 79 -14.08 -23.41 -20.75
N LYS A 80 -14.17 -23.00 -19.47
CA LYS A 80 -15.48 -22.74 -18.82
C LYS A 80 -16.31 -21.69 -19.55
N TRP A 81 -15.66 -20.63 -20.05
CA TRP A 81 -16.32 -19.58 -20.80
C TRP A 81 -16.82 -20.08 -22.16
N LYS A 82 -16.06 -20.97 -22.80
CA LYS A 82 -16.47 -21.63 -24.03
C LYS A 82 -17.72 -22.49 -23.81
N ASP A 83 -17.75 -23.31 -22.76
CA ASP A 83 -18.89 -24.15 -22.41
C ASP A 83 -20.17 -23.32 -22.18
N ILE A 84 -20.06 -22.18 -21.46
CA ILE A 84 -21.19 -21.26 -21.24
C ILE A 84 -21.70 -20.69 -22.56
N LYS A 85 -20.81 -20.27 -23.46
CA LYS A 85 -21.20 -19.74 -24.78
C LYS A 85 -21.93 -20.79 -25.61
N GLU A 86 -21.41 -22.02 -25.65
CA GLU A 86 -22.01 -23.12 -26.39
C GLU A 86 -23.41 -23.48 -25.86
N ALA A 87 -23.57 -23.57 -24.54
CA ALA A 87 -24.86 -23.81 -23.90
C ALA A 87 -25.89 -22.72 -24.26
N LEU A 88 -25.49 -21.45 -24.22
CA LEU A 88 -26.37 -20.34 -24.60
C LEU A 88 -26.76 -20.44 -26.08
N THR A 89 -25.82 -20.67 -26.99
CA THR A 89 -26.14 -20.82 -28.42
C THR A 89 -27.06 -22.00 -28.70
N SER A 90 -26.94 -23.11 -27.96
CA SER A 90 -27.81 -24.28 -28.12
C SER A 90 -29.23 -24.05 -27.62
N THR A 91 -29.48 -23.09 -26.71
CA THR A 91 -30.84 -22.74 -26.26
C THR A 91 -31.59 -21.85 -27.24
N TYR A 92 -30.88 -21.20 -28.17
CA TYR A 92 -31.46 -20.35 -29.22
C TYR A 92 -31.68 -21.08 -30.55
N GLN A 93 -31.26 -22.34 -30.64
CA GLN A 93 -31.38 -23.21 -31.82
C GLN A 93 -32.53 -24.21 -31.64
#